data_AF-A0A536BF59-F1
#
_entry.id   AF-A0A536BF59-F1
#
_cell.length_a   1.000
_cell.length_b   1.000
_cell.length_c   1.000
_cell.angle_alpha   90.00
_cell.angle_beta   90.00
_cell.angle_gamma   90.00
#
_symmetry.space_group_name_H-M   'P 1'
#
loop_
_entity.id
_entity.type
_entity.pdbx_description
1 polymer ?
#
loop_
_entity_poly.entity_id
_entity_poly.type
_entity_poly.pdbx_seq_one_letter_code
_entity_poly.pdbx_strand_id
1 'polypeptide(L)' 'MQYHWTRKDLNGTAVSVTYSIVIAAGDTAAHSVVTDSWTPASAGTEQLVFTIPGFAVTPQSWTCRT' A
#
# COMPACT_ATOMS: atom_id res chain seq x y z
N MET A 1 -13.41 4.43 2.78
CA MET A 1 -12.20 4.65 1.98
C MET A 1 -11.79 3.35 1.33
N GLN A 2 -11.44 3.39 0.04
CA GLN A 2 -10.87 2.25 -0.67
C GLN A 2 -9.39 2.50 -0.95
N TYR A 3 -8.56 1.46 -0.88
CA TYR A 3 -7.12 1.57 -1.11
C TYR A 3 -6.50 0.27 -1.64
N HIS A 4 -5.31 0.36 -2.21
CA HIS A 4 -4.47 -0.78 -2.58
C HIS A 4 -2.99 -0.44 -2.40
N TRP A 5 -2.15 -1.45 -2.30
CA TRP A 5 -0.70 -1.32 -2.44
C TRP A 5 -0.28 -1.45 -3.91
N THR A 6 0.53 -0.51 -4.37
CA THR A 6 1.36 -0.65 -5.57
C THR A 6 2.77 -1.01 -5.14
N ARG A 7 3.30 -2.13 -5.61
CA ARG A 7 4.62 -2.65 -5.24
C ARG A 7 5.47 -2.80 -6.48
N LYS A 8 6.73 -2.43 -6.41
CA LYS A 8 7.65 -2.49 -7.55
C LYS A 8 8.97 -3.10 -7.12
N ASP A 9 9.40 -4.14 -7.81
CA ASP A 9 10.75 -4.72 -7.72
C ASP A 9 11.41 -4.74 -9.11
N LEU A 10 12.55 -5.42 -9.26
CA LEU A 10 13.23 -5.55 -10.55
C LEU A 10 12.46 -6.40 -11.57
N ASN A 11 11.49 -7.21 -11.14
CA ASN A 11 10.62 -7.98 -12.03
C ASN A 11 9.43 -7.16 -12.54
N GLY A 12 9.16 -6.00 -11.93
CA GLY A 12 8.16 -5.04 -12.43
C GLY A 12 7.24 -4.51 -11.34
N THR A 13 6.09 -3.99 -11.76
CA THR A 13 5.07 -3.44 -10.86
C THR A 13 3.96 -4.46 -10.64
N ALA A 14 3.63 -4.73 -9.38
CA ALA A 14 2.48 -5.50 -8.94
C ALA A 14 1.49 -4.61 -8.19
N VAL A 15 0.21 -4.70 -8.55
CA VAL A 15 -0.88 -4.05 -7.82
C VAL A 15 -1.58 -5.12 -6.99
N SER A 16 -1.66 -4.90 -5.68
CA SER A 16 -2.38 -5.79 -4.76
C SER A 16 -3.90 -5.67 -4.90
N VAL A 17 -4.63 -6.56 -4.22
CA VAL A 17 -6.10 -6.47 -4.13
C VAL A 17 -6.51 -5.14 -3.49
N THR A 18 -7.65 -4.60 -3.92
CA THR A 18 -8.23 -3.40 -3.31
C THR A 18 -8.95 -3.77 -2.01
N TYR A 19 -8.68 -3.00 -0.96
CA TYR A 19 -9.25 -3.14 0.38
C TYR A 19 -10.14 -1.94 0.73
N SER A 20 -10.93 -2.07 1.79
CA SER A 20 -11.79 -1.00 2.31
C SER A 20 -11.57 -0.75 3.81
N ILE A 21 -11.52 0.51 4.21
CA ILE A 21 -11.58 0.96 5.62
C ILE A 21 -12.79 1.89 5.78
N VAL A 22 -13.52 1.74 6.89
CA VAL A 22 -14.60 2.66 7.28
C VAL A 22 -14.01 3.70 8.23
N ILE A 23 -14.17 4.98 7.86
CA ILE A 23 -13.75 6.13 8.67
C ILE A 23 -15.00 6.98 8.86
N ALA A 24 -15.39 7.25 10.11
CA ALA A 24 -16.54 8.09 10.40
C ALA A 24 -16.23 9.56 10.08
N ALA A 25 -17.26 10.36 9.76
CA ALA A 25 -17.07 11.78 9.52
C ALA A 25 -16.53 12.48 10.78
N GLY A 26 -15.41 13.20 10.63
CA GLY A 26 -14.74 13.88 11.75
C GLY A 26 -13.80 12.99 12.57
N ASP A 27 -13.64 11.72 12.20
CA ASP A 27 -12.65 10.83 12.81
C ASP A 27 -11.23 11.25 12.38
N THR A 28 -10.39 11.53 13.38
CA THR A 28 -9.00 11.94 13.22
C THR A 28 -8.04 10.94 13.87
N ALA A 29 -8.54 9.78 14.31
CA ALA A 29 -7.74 8.74 14.91
C ALA A 29 -6.78 8.09 13.89
N ALA A 30 -5.73 7.44 14.40
CA ALA A 30 -4.88 6.60 13.57
C ALA A 30 -5.66 5.33 13.16
N HIS A 31 -5.67 5.04 11.85
CA HIS A 31 -6.25 3.83 11.30
C HIS A 31 -5.17 2.91 10.75
N SER A 32 -5.32 1.60 10.94
CA SER A 32 -4.45 0.58 10.38
C SER A 32 -5.03 -0.01 9.10
N VAL A 33 -4.16 -0.29 8.13
CA VAL A 33 -4.50 -1.08 6.94
C VAL A 33 -4.50 -2.57 7.25
N VAL A 34 -5.14 -3.35 6.39
CA VAL A 34 -5.17 -4.81 6.48
C VAL A 34 -3.76 -5.35 6.27
N THR A 35 -3.37 -6.30 7.11
CA THR A 35 -2.13 -7.05 6.91
C THR A 35 -2.24 -7.90 5.66
N ASP A 36 -1.30 -7.73 4.73
CA ASP A 36 -1.16 -8.59 3.57
C ASP A 36 0.28 -9.09 3.44
N SER A 37 0.49 -10.03 2.51
CA SER A 37 1.79 -10.63 2.26
C SER A 37 2.12 -10.56 0.78
N TRP A 38 3.33 -10.12 0.48
CA TRP A 38 3.90 -10.17 -0.86
C TRP A 38 5.35 -10.64 -0.76
N THR A 39 5.77 -11.51 -1.67
CA THR A 39 7.14 -12.05 -1.72
C THR A 39 7.90 -11.39 -2.88
N PRO A 40 8.73 -10.36 -2.60
CA PRO A 40 9.54 -9.72 -3.64
C PRO A 40 10.70 -10.60 -4.09
N ALA A 41 11.11 -10.48 -5.35
CA ALA A 41 12.29 -11.18 -5.86
C ALA A 41 13.59 -10.40 -5.62
N SER A 42 13.52 -9.09 -5.48
CA SER A 42 14.64 -8.18 -5.31
C SER A 42 14.23 -6.97 -4.49
N ALA A 43 15.16 -6.13 -4.03
CA ALA A 43 14.84 -4.82 -3.44
C ALA A 43 13.91 -3.98 -4.34
N GLY A 44 13.20 -3.02 -3.74
CA GLY A 44 12.19 -2.26 -4.48
C GLY A 44 11.47 -1.19 -3.65
N THR A 45 10.30 -0.79 -4.13
CA THR A 45 9.45 0.22 -3.50
C THR A 45 8.02 -0.29 -3.30
N GLU A 46 7.32 0.29 -2.33
CA GLU A 46 5.89 0.12 -2.14
C GLU A 46 5.20 1.46 -1.90
N GLN A 47 3.94 1.55 -2.30
CA GLN A 47 3.14 2.76 -2.18
C GLN A 47 1.69 2.40 -1.85
N LEU A 48 1.15 3.02 -0.80
CA LEU A 48 -0.27 2.95 -0.46
C LEU A 48 -1.05 3.99 -1.28
N VAL A 49 -2.05 3.53 -2.03
CA VAL A 49 -2.88 4.38 -2.90
C VAL A 49 -4.33 4.26 -2.45
N PHE A 50 -4.94 5.39 -2.11
CA PHE A 50 -6.36 5.51 -1.83
C PHE A 50 -7.10 5.92 -3.11
N THR A 51 -8.16 5.19 -3.44
CA THR A 51 -8.93 5.41 -4.67
C THR A 51 -10.16 6.29 -4.44
N ILE A 52 -10.67 6.35 -3.19
CA ILE A 52 -11.87 7.11 -2.84
C ILE A 52 -11.73 7.70 -1.42
N PRO A 53 -11.54 9.03 -1.26
CA PRO A 53 -11.12 9.97 -2.31
C PRO A 53 -9.70 9.65 -2.81
N GLY A 54 -9.36 10.10 -4.01
CA GLY A 54 -8.07 9.78 -4.65
C GLY A 54 -6.89 10.50 -4.02
N PHE A 55 -5.98 9.75 -3.38
CA PHE A 55 -4.67 10.25 -2.94
C PHE A 55 -3.67 9.10 -2.76
N ALA A 56 -2.37 9.39 -2.76
CA ALA A 56 -1.33 8.38 -2.53
C ALA A 56 -0.30 8.89 -1.53
N VAL A 57 0.24 7.98 -0.72
CA VAL A 57 1.36 8.30 0.18
C VAL A 57 2.66 8.31 -0.62
N THR A 58 3.72 8.91 -0.07
CA THR A 58 5.06 8.83 -0.67
C THR A 58 5.53 7.38 -0.72
N PRO A 59 6.07 6.89 -1.86
CA PRO A 59 6.62 5.54 -1.95
C PRO A 59 7.73 5.31 -0.92
N GLN A 60 7.70 4.15 -0.28
CA GLN A 60 8.72 3.70 0.67
C GLN A 60 9.62 2.67 -0.01
N SER A 61 10.92 2.70 0.30
CA SER A 61 11.90 1.76 -0.24
C SER A 61 12.24 0.69 0.78
N TRP A 62 12.49 -0.52 0.30
CA TRP A 62 12.88 -1.66 1.13
C TRP A 62 13.98 -2.45 0.43
N THR A 63 14.80 -3.16 1.22
CA THR A 63 15.89 -4.00 0.73
C THR A 63 15.66 -5.45 1.14
N CYS A 64 15.91 -6.38 0.22
CA CYS A 64 15.96 -7.80 0.58
C CYS A 64 17.24 -8.05 1.37
N ARG A 65 17.13 -8.69 2.54
CA ARG A 65 18.29 -9.24 3.24
C ARG A 65 18.53 -10.66 2.72
N THR A 66 19.77 -10.91 2.30
CA THR A 66 20.30 -12.23 1.98
C THR A 66 20.61 -13.02 3.24
#